data_AF-A0A496BW81-F1
#
_entry.id   AF-A0A496BW81-F1
#
_cell.length_a   1.000
_cell.length_b   1.000
_cell.length_c   1.000
_cell.angle_alpha   90.00
_cell.angle_beta   90.00
_cell.angle_gamma   90.00
#
_symmetry.space_group_name_H-M   'P 1'
#
loop_
_entity.id
_entity.type
_entity.pdbx_description
1 polymer ?
#
loop_
_entity_poly.entity_id
_entity_poly.type
_entity_poly.pdbx_seq_one_letter_code
_entity_poly.pdbx_strand_id
1 'polypeptide(L)' 'MWKEKLGNYLIDVSKYIFTGVVVASLFKDMEDNKWLIYGLGFTSSILALIAGLVLTNKKKEDK' A
#
# COMPACT_ATOMS: atom_id res chain seq x y z
N MET A 1 -12.51 16.54 6.03
CA MET A 1 -11.26 16.95 5.34
C MET A 1 -10.03 16.15 5.77
N TRP A 2 -9.68 16.07 7.05
CA TRP A 2 -8.46 15.36 7.49
C TRP A 2 -8.46 13.85 7.20
N LYS A 3 -9.58 13.14 7.39
CA LYS A 3 -9.73 11.71 7.05
C LYS A 3 -9.47 11.39 5.58
N GLU A 4 -9.95 12.26 4.70
CA GLU A 4 -9.77 12.12 3.25
C GLU A 4 -8.33 12.42 2.83
N LYS A 5 -7.69 13.45 3.41
CA LYS A 5 -6.25 13.70 3.21
C LYS A 5 -5.41 12.51 3.68
N LEU A 6 -5.71 11.97 4.86
CA LEU A 6 -5.05 10.79 5.39
C LEU A 6 -5.29 9.56 4.50
N GLY A 7 -6.52 9.36 4.02
CA GLY A 7 -6.85 8.25 3.15
C GLY A 7 -6.15 8.32 1.80
N ASN A 8 -6.09 9.51 1.19
CA ASN A 8 -5.29 9.74 -0.02
C ASN A 8 -3.80 9.49 0.21
N TYR A 9 -3.26 9.93 1.35
CA TYR A 9 -1.88 9.65 1.73
C TYR A 9 -1.62 8.14 1.86
N LEU A 10 -2.52 7.37 2.48
CA LEU A 10 -2.40 5.92 2.60
C LEU A 10 -2.45 5.20 1.25
N ILE A 11 -3.28 5.69 0.32
CA ILE A 11 -3.32 5.20 -1.06
C ILE A 11 -1.97 5.43 -1.76
N ASP A 12 -1.33 6.58 -1.55
CA ASP A 12 -0.01 6.86 -2.13
C ASP A 12 1.09 6.01 -1.50
N VAL A 13 1.08 5.84 -0.17
CA VAL A 13 1.99 4.91 0.53
C VAL A 13 1.85 3.49 -0.03
N SER A 14 0.62 3.00 -0.23
CA SER A 14 0.38 1.68 -0.83
C SER A 14 1.05 1.52 -2.19
N LYS A 15 0.90 2.51 -3.09
CA LYS A 15 1.55 2.51 -4.41
C LYS A 15 3.06 2.46 -4.30
N TYR A 16 3.65 3.27 -3.41
CA TYR A 16 5.11 3.31 -3.25
C TYR A 16 5.67 2.01 -2.69
N ILE A 17 4.99 1.39 -1.72
CA ILE A 17 5.38 0.07 -1.21
C ILE A 17 5.30 -0.96 -2.33
N PHE A 18 4.20 -0.99 -3.09
CA PHE A 18 4.04 -1.92 -4.20
C PHE A 18 5.13 -1.76 -5.26
N THR A 19 5.44 -0.52 -5.65
CA THR A 19 6.57 -0.22 -6.54
C THR A 19 7.88 -0.75 -5.97
N GLY A 20 8.13 -0.57 -4.67
CA GLY A 20 9.31 -1.12 -4.00
C GLY A 20 9.38 -2.64 -4.09
N VAL A 21 8.26 -3.34 -3.91
CA VAL A 21 8.16 -4.80 -4.06
C VAL A 21 8.48 -5.24 -5.49
N VAL A 22 7.91 -4.57 -6.50
CA VAL A 22 8.17 -4.87 -7.92
C VAL A 22 9.64 -4.62 -8.26
N VAL A 23 10.20 -3.48 -7.86
CA VAL A 23 11.61 -3.16 -8.08
C VAL A 23 12.52 -4.18 -7.39
N ALA A 24 12.23 -4.53 -6.13
CA ALA A 24 12.97 -5.54 -5.39
C ALA A 24 12.93 -6.91 -6.08
N SER A 25 11.83 -7.25 -6.77
CA SER A 25 11.70 -8.52 -7.50
C SER A 25 12.65 -8.67 -8.69
N LEU A 26 13.22 -7.57 -9.17
CA LEU A 26 14.19 -7.56 -10.26
C LEU A 26 15.62 -7.91 -9.80
N PHE A 27 15.90 -7.82 -8.49
CA PHE A 27 17.21 -8.14 -7.93
C PHE A 27 17.35 -9.64 -7.68
N LYS A 28 18.39 -10.26 -8.27
CA LYS A 28 18.66 -11.70 -8.14
C LYS A 28 19.21 -12.10 -6.76
N ASP A 29 19.97 -11.21 -6.11
CA ASP A 29 20.69 -11.49 -4.85
C ASP A 29 19.82 -11.40 -3.58
N MET A 30 18.50 -11.31 -3.72
CA MET A 30 17.56 -11.17 -2.59
C MET A 30 17.03 -12.53 -2.08
N GLU A 31 17.64 -13.65 -2.47
CA GLU A 31 17.02 -14.99 -2.42
C GLU A 31 16.52 -15.41 -1.03
N ASP A 32 17.31 -15.17 0.02
CA ASP A 32 16.92 -15.47 1.41
C ASP A 32 15.83 -14.54 1.95
N ASN A 33 15.69 -13.34 1.38
CA ASN A 33 14.78 -12.29 1.84
C ASN A 33 13.54 -12.12 0.94
N LYS A 34 13.45 -12.85 -0.19
CA LYS A 34 12.33 -12.76 -1.17
C LYS A 34 10.98 -12.94 -0.48
N TRP A 35 10.88 -13.91 0.42
CA TRP A 35 9.64 -14.17 1.17
C TRP A 35 9.21 -12.97 2.02
N LEU A 36 10.14 -12.32 2.71
CA LEU A 36 9.84 -11.15 3.53
C LEU A 36 9.43 -9.96 2.67
N ILE A 37 10.17 -9.69 1.59
CA ILE A 37 9.90 -8.57 0.69
C ILE A 37 8.53 -8.74 0.03
N TYR A 38 8.23 -9.91 -0.53
CA TYR A 38 6.95 -10.16 -1.19
C TYR A 38 5.82 -10.30 -0.17
N GLY A 39 5.98 -11.10 0.87
CA GLY A 39 4.96 -11.34 1.88
C GLY A 39 4.61 -10.06 2.64
N LEU A 40 5.58 -9.43 3.29
CA LEU A 40 5.33 -8.21 4.08
C LEU A 40 5.05 -7.01 3.18
N GLY A 41 5.80 -6.83 2.10
CA GLY A 41 5.61 -5.69 1.19
C GLY A 41 4.25 -5.72 0.50
N PHE A 42 3.83 -6.88 -0.02
CA PHE A 42 2.51 -7.00 -0.66
C PHE A 42 1.37 -6.87 0.35
N THR A 43 1.49 -7.53 1.51
CA THR A 43 0.47 -7.45 2.57
C THR A 43 0.31 -6.03 3.11
N SER A 44 1.43 -5.33 3.40
CA SER A 44 1.39 -3.95 3.87
C SER A 44 0.83 -2.98 2.83
N SER A 45 1.15 -3.18 1.54
CA SER A 45 0.57 -2.39 0.45
C SER A 45 -0.95 -2.57 0.36
N ILE A 46 -1.45 -3.81 0.47
CA ILE A 46 -2.90 -4.09 0.47
C ILE A 46 -3.60 -3.48 1.69
N LEU A 47 -3.03 -3.62 2.88
CA LEU A 47 -3.60 -3.06 4.10
C LEU A 47 -3.67 -1.53 4.04
N ALA A 48 -2.61 -0.87 3.57
CA ALA A 48 -2.59 0.57 3.37
C ALA A 48 -3.64 1.01 2.34
N LEU A 49 -3.81 0.26 1.24
CA LEU A 49 -4.83 0.54 0.23
C LEU A 49 -6.24 0.43 0.80
N ILE A 50 -6.55 -0.68 1.49
CA ILE A 50 -7.87 -0.90 2.09
C ILE A 50 -8.16 0.20 3.11
N ALA A 51 -7.21 0.52 3.99
CA ALA A 51 -7.37 1.59 4.97
C ALA A 51 -7.62 2.94 4.28
N GLY A 52 -6.83 3.27 3.25
CA GLY A 52 -6.98 4.49 2.47
C GLY A 52 -8.33 4.60 1.75
N LEU A 53 -8.81 3.50 1.16
CA LEU A 53 -10.12 3.42 0.53
C LEU A 53 -11.24 3.56 1.55
N VAL A 54 -11.19 2.87 2.69
CA VAL A 54 -12.21 3.00 3.75
C VAL A 54 -12.29 4.44 4.28
N LEU A 55 -11.14 5.11 4.44
CA LEU A 55 -11.06 6.50 4.91
C LEU A 55 -11.60 7.52 3.88
N THR A 56 -11.49 7.23 2.58
CA THR A 56 -11.96 8.09 1.49
C THR A 56 -13.40 7.79 1.06
N ASN A 57 -13.87 6.54 1.17
CA ASN A 57 -15.18 6.11 0.68
C ASN A 57 -16.35 6.55 1.58
N LYS A 58 -16.09 6.96 2.83
CA LYS A 58 -17.10 7.51 3.76
C LYS A 58 -17.76 8.83 3.29
N LYS A 59 -17.32 9.41 2.17
CA LYS A 59 -17.88 10.64 1.62
C LYS A 59 -18.99 10.42 0.58
N LYS A 60 -19.24 9.18 0.14
CA LYS A 60 -20.28 8.87 -0.85
C LYS A 60 -21.68 8.69 -0.25
N GLU A 61 -21.80 8.48 1.06
CA GLU A 61 -23.11 8.27 1.72
C GLU A 61 -23.78 9.56 2.21
N ASP A 62 -23.06 10.69 2.26
CA ASP A 62 -23.57 11.99 2.76
C ASP A 62 -23.77 13.04 1.64
N LYS A 63 -24.18 12.63 0.44
CA LYS A 63 -24.59 13.55 -0.64
C LYS A 63 -25.92 13.14 -1.26
#